data_AF-A0AAD4E558-F1
#
_entry.id   AF-A0AAD4E558-F1
#
_cell.length_a   1.000
_cell.length_b   1.000
_cell.length_c   1.000
_cell.angle_alpha   90.00
_cell.angle_beta   90.00
_cell.angle_gamma   90.00
#
_symmetry.space_group_name_H-M   'P 1'
#
loop_
_entity.id
_entity.type
_entity.pdbx_description
1 polymer ?
#
loop_
_entity_poly.entity_id
_entity_poly.type
_entity_poly.pdbx_seq_one_letter_code
_entity_poly.pdbx_strand_id
1 'polypeptide(L)'
;MAHNQQYHVLNELFLCMWDDEYGLHCNELVQGGNMATHLREFHGISGPEHLAVLCRWQGCNASMNKGSLTRHVQGTHLGIRYPCNTCGRVFTRIYGLEMHHCP
;
A
#
# COMPACT_ATOMS: atom_id res chain seq x y z
N MET A 1 23.32 -8.99 16.28
CA MET A 1 22.80 -8.88 14.90
C MET A 1 21.38 -8.34 15.00
N ALA A 2 21.21 -7.00 15.00
CA ALA A 2 19.88 -6.39 15.05
C ALA A 2 19.39 -6.23 13.61
N HIS A 3 18.28 -6.89 13.29
CA HIS A 3 17.60 -6.76 12.00
C HIS A 3 17.15 -5.31 11.80
N ASN A 4 17.91 -4.56 11.00
CA ASN A 4 17.53 -3.25 10.47
C ASN A 4 16.46 -3.45 9.38
N GLN A 5 15.20 -3.69 9.77
CA GLN A 5 14.09 -3.56 8.82
C GLN A 5 13.67 -2.09 8.78
N GLN A 6 14.30 -1.35 7.88
CA GLN A 6 13.86 -0.01 7.50
C GLN A 6 12.52 -0.15 6.78
N TYR A 7 11.43 0.28 7.42
CA TYR A 7 10.12 0.41 6.79
C TYR A 7 10.06 1.68 5.95
N HIS A 8 9.12 1.73 5.01
CA HIS A 8 8.89 2.91 4.19
C HIS A 8 7.78 3.80 4.77
N VAL A 9 7.73 5.06 4.33
CA VAL A 9 6.67 6.02 4.70
C VAL A 9 5.89 6.53 3.49
N LEU A 10 4.71 7.14 3.73
CA LEU A 10 3.76 7.52 2.68
C LEU A 10 4.29 8.54 1.67
N ASN A 11 5.25 9.36 2.07
CA ASN A 11 5.81 10.43 1.25
C ASN A 11 6.94 9.98 0.32
N GLU A 12 7.43 8.74 0.45
CA GLU A 12 8.40 8.15 -0.47
C GLU A 12 7.78 7.85 -1.84
N LEU A 13 8.62 7.84 -2.88
CA LEU A 13 8.27 7.46 -4.24
C LEU A 13 8.59 5.99 -4.49
N PHE A 14 7.69 5.30 -5.17
CA PHE A 14 7.80 3.89 -5.50
C PHE A 14 7.50 3.67 -6.98
N LEU A 15 8.14 2.68 -7.59
CA LEU A 15 7.73 2.19 -8.91
C LEU A 15 6.47 1.34 -8.74
N CYS A 16 5.43 1.66 -9.50
CA CYS A 16 4.22 0.86 -9.54
C CYS A 16 4.49 -0.45 -10.30
N MET A 17 4.47 -1.58 -9.60
CA MET A 17 4.66 -2.91 -10.22
C MET A 17 3.33 -3.60 -10.52
N TRP A 18 2.29 -2.81 -10.85
CA TRP A 18 1.00 -3.36 -11.26
C TRP A 18 1.11 -3.94 -12.66
N ASP A 19 0.69 -5.20 -12.82
CA ASP A 19 0.71 -5.91 -14.08
C ASP A 19 -0.55 -5.62 -14.90
N ASP A 20 -0.36 -5.38 -16.18
CA ASP A 20 -1.44 -5.38 -17.17
C ASP A 20 -1.85 -6.82 -17.57
N GLU A 21 -2.74 -6.95 -18.55
CA GLU A 21 -3.20 -8.25 -19.04
C GLU A 21 -2.12 -9.06 -19.78
N TYR A 22 -1.02 -8.43 -20.18
CA TYR A 22 0.13 -9.05 -20.84
C TYR A 22 1.29 -9.34 -19.88
N GLY A 23 1.16 -8.97 -18.60
CA GLY A 23 2.20 -9.14 -17.59
C GLY A 23 3.29 -8.06 -17.65
N LEU A 24 3.02 -6.91 -18.26
CA LEU A 24 3.92 -5.77 -18.24
C LEU A 24 3.66 -4.90 -17.00
N HIS A 25 4.73 -4.57 -16.28
CA HIS A 25 4.66 -3.70 -15.11
C HIS A 25 4.41 -2.23 -15.52
N CYS A 26 3.56 -1.53 -14.77
CA CYS A 26 3.28 -0.11 -14.96
C CYS A 26 4.53 0.79 -14.93
N ASN A 27 5.45 0.57 -13.98
CA ASN A 27 6.71 1.30 -13.77
C ASN A 27 6.60 2.82 -13.55
N GLU A 28 5.40 3.39 -13.42
CA GLU A 28 5.23 4.80 -13.07
C GLU A 28 5.69 5.06 -11.64
N LEU A 29 6.36 6.20 -11.43
CA LEU A 29 6.74 6.67 -10.09
C LEU A 29 5.52 7.27 -9.39
N VAL A 30 5.17 6.69 -8.25
CA VAL A 30 4.00 7.08 -7.46
C VAL A 30 4.39 7.28 -6.00
N GLN A 31 3.92 8.38 -5.42
CA GLN A 31 4.05 8.60 -3.98
C GLN A 31 3.10 7.64 -3.23
N GLY A 32 3.58 7.00 -2.16
CA GLY A 32 2.79 6.03 -1.40
C GLY A 32 1.40 6.55 -0.97
N GLY A 33 1.31 7.82 -0.57
CA GLY A 33 0.06 8.51 -0.22
C GLY A 33 -0.91 8.73 -1.39
N ASN A 34 -0.41 8.77 -2.63
CA ASN A 34 -1.21 9.05 -3.83
C ASN A 34 -1.66 7.77 -4.56
N MET A 35 -1.32 6.59 -4.03
CA MET A 35 -1.61 5.29 -4.65
C MET A 35 -3.10 5.12 -4.99
N ALA A 36 -4.03 5.55 -4.13
CA ALA A 36 -5.47 5.42 -4.41
C ALA A 36 -5.89 6.15 -5.69
N THR A 37 -5.32 7.33 -5.94
CA THR A 37 -5.58 8.11 -7.15
C THR A 37 -4.91 7.49 -8.36
N HIS A 38 -3.66 7.05 -8.21
CA HIS A 38 -2.93 6.35 -9.26
C HIS A 38 -3.67 5.08 -9.75
N LEU A 39 -4.08 4.19 -8.84
CA LEU A 39 -4.82 2.96 -9.20
C LEU A 39 -6.14 3.26 -9.93
N ARG A 40 -6.81 4.36 -9.57
CA ARG A 40 -8.05 4.79 -10.23
C ARG A 40 -7.79 5.29 -11.65
N GLU A 41 -6.79 6.14 -11.84
CA GLU A 41 -6.53 6.83 -13.10
C GLU A 41 -5.79 5.96 -14.12
N PHE A 42 -4.84 5.14 -13.67
CA PHE A 42 -3.97 4.36 -14.55
C PHE A 42 -4.38 2.88 -14.66
N HIS A 43 -5.15 2.35 -13.70
CA HIS A 43 -5.56 0.94 -13.70
C HIS A 43 -7.08 0.74 -13.64
N GLY A 44 -7.85 1.83 -13.78
CA GLY A 44 -9.31 1.78 -13.87
C GLY A 44 -10.02 1.29 -12.60
N ILE A 45 -9.32 1.26 -11.45
CA ILE A 45 -9.90 0.79 -10.19
C ILE A 45 -10.88 1.83 -9.63
N SER A 46 -12.12 1.77 -10.11
CA SER A 46 -13.21 2.69 -9.81
C SER A 46 -14.50 1.92 -9.47
N GLY A 47 -15.58 2.61 -9.09
CA GLY A 47 -16.87 1.97 -8.76
C GLY A 47 -17.16 1.87 -7.25
N PRO A 48 -18.07 0.97 -6.80
CA PRO A 48 -18.49 0.88 -5.40
C PRO A 48 -17.40 0.30 -4.49
N GLU A 49 -17.46 0.57 -3.18
CA GLU A 49 -16.45 0.12 -2.22
C GLU A 49 -16.36 -1.41 -2.09
N HIS A 50 -17.51 -2.09 -2.19
CA HIS A 50 -17.63 -3.55 -2.11
C HIS A 50 -17.30 -4.27 -3.42
N LEU A 51 -16.90 -3.55 -4.47
CA LEU A 51 -16.42 -4.19 -5.70
C LEU A 51 -15.23 -5.09 -5.35
N ALA A 52 -15.33 -6.37 -5.70
CA ALA A 52 -14.21 -7.30 -5.58
C ALA A 52 -13.16 -6.94 -6.63
N VAL A 53 -11.92 -6.76 -6.19
CA VAL A 53 -10.76 -6.42 -7.02
C VAL A 53 -9.66 -7.45 -6.75
N LEU A 54 -9.04 -7.93 -7.84
CA LEU A 54 -7.82 -8.72 -7.78
C LEU A 54 -6.61 -7.80 -7.79
N CYS A 55 -5.72 -7.93 -6.81
CA CYS A 55 -4.43 -7.27 -6.83
C CYS A 55 -3.57 -7.87 -7.95
N ARG A 56 -3.15 -7.05 -8.91
CA ARG A 56 -2.25 -7.47 -10.00
C ARG A 56 -0.82 -7.02 -9.77
N TRP A 57 -0.44 -6.68 -8.55
CA TRP A 57 0.92 -6.27 -8.24
C TRP A 57 1.87 -7.46 -8.38
N GLN A 58 2.73 -7.48 -9.39
CA GLN A 58 3.74 -8.52 -9.64
C GLN A 58 3.19 -9.95 -9.42
N GLY A 59 2.03 -10.25 -10.01
CA GLY A 59 1.37 -11.55 -9.91
C GLY A 59 0.75 -11.91 -8.55
N CYS A 60 0.50 -10.94 -7.65
CA CYS A 60 -0.03 -11.20 -6.29
C CYS A 60 -1.36 -11.96 -6.26
N ASN A 61 -2.34 -11.59 -7.08
CA ASN A 61 -3.65 -12.22 -7.23
C ASN A 61 -4.55 -12.29 -5.97
N ALA A 62 -4.20 -11.58 -4.89
CA ALA A 62 -5.07 -11.48 -3.72
C ALA A 62 -6.40 -10.78 -4.08
N SER A 63 -7.53 -11.35 -3.66
CA SER A 63 -8.86 -10.76 -3.84
C SER A 63 -9.29 -9.99 -2.61
N MET A 64 -9.83 -8.79 -2.79
CA MET A 64 -10.38 -7.96 -1.71
C MET A 64 -11.37 -6.93 -2.25
N ASN A 65 -12.10 -6.28 -1.34
CA ASN A 65 -12.94 -5.14 -1.69
C ASN A 65 -12.07 -3.95 -2.12
N LYS A 66 -12.54 -3.15 -3.08
CA LYS A 66 -11.88 -1.94 -3.59
C LYS A 66 -11.37 -1.03 -2.46
N GLY A 67 -12.19 -0.81 -1.42
CA GLY A 67 -11.82 0.02 -0.27
C GLY A 67 -10.61 -0.48 0.53
N SER A 68 -10.24 -1.76 0.39
CA SER A 68 -9.07 -2.36 1.05
C SER A 68 -7.82 -2.38 0.17
N LEU A 69 -7.94 -2.16 -1.15
CA LEU A 69 -6.85 -2.36 -2.09
C LEU A 69 -5.67 -1.42 -1.83
N THR A 70 -5.91 -0.11 -1.67
CA THR A 70 -4.84 0.86 -1.41
C THR A 70 -4.02 0.48 -0.19
N ARG A 71 -4.70 0.12 0.91
CA ARG A 71 -4.04 -0.32 2.15
C ARG A 71 -3.27 -1.62 1.94
N HIS A 72 -3.83 -2.56 1.19
CA HIS A 72 -3.13 -3.79 0.85
C HIS A 72 -1.84 -3.50 0.09
N VAL A 73 -1.87 -2.65 -0.94
CA VAL A 73 -0.69 -2.26 -1.71
C VAL A 73 0.36 -1.57 -0.83
N GLN A 74 -0.04 -0.54 -0.09
CA GLN A 74 0.86 0.21 0.80
C GLN A 74 1.53 -0.71 1.85
N GLY A 75 0.76 -1.60 2.48
CA GLY A 75 1.27 -2.46 3.54
C GLY A 75 2.05 -3.68 3.04
N THR A 76 1.58 -4.32 1.97
CA THR A 76 2.10 -5.62 1.50
C THR A 76 3.26 -5.43 0.52
N HIS A 77 3.12 -4.47 -0.40
CA HIS A 77 4.07 -4.32 -1.50
C HIS A 77 5.04 -3.17 -1.27
N LEU A 78 4.57 -2.05 -0.73
CA LEU A 78 5.43 -0.89 -0.46
C LEU A 78 6.12 -0.96 0.91
N GLY A 79 5.77 -1.91 1.76
CA GLY A 79 6.36 -2.04 3.10
C GLY A 79 6.10 -0.82 4.01
N ILE A 80 5.06 -0.02 3.73
CA ILE A 80 4.78 1.19 4.48
C ILE A 80 4.34 0.85 5.90
N ARG A 81 4.96 1.48 6.89
CA ARG A 81 4.61 1.31 8.30
C ARG A 81 4.54 2.65 9.02
N TYR A 82 3.88 2.63 10.17
CA TYR A 82 3.59 3.80 10.99
C TYR A 82 4.21 3.58 12.37
N PRO A 83 5.46 4.01 12.59
CA PRO A 83 6.09 3.94 13.91
C PRO A 83 5.49 4.96 14.87
N CYS A 84 5.33 4.59 16.14
CA CYS A 84 5.17 5.55 17.21
C CYS A 84 6.53 6.20 17.47
N ASN A 85 6.62 7.52 17.34
CA ASN A 85 7.87 8.25 17.57
C ASN A 85 8.30 8.24 19.05
N THR A 86 7.41 7.88 19.98
CA THR A 86 7.69 7.86 21.41
C THR A 86 8.19 6.50 21.89
N CYS A 87 7.44 5.41 21.66
CA CYS A 87 7.84 4.07 22.11
C CYS A 87 8.45 3.18 21.01
N GLY A 88 8.50 3.64 19.76
CA GLY A 88 9.03 2.87 18.64
C GLY A 88 8.14 1.72 18.17
N ARG A 89 6.95 1.51 18.76
CA ARG A 89 6.02 0.47 18.31
C ARG A 89 5.56 0.75 16.87
N VAL A 90 5.69 -0.25 16.01
CA VAL A 90 5.40 -0.12 14.58
C VAL A 90 4.03 -0.69 14.25
N PHE A 91 3.22 0.09 13.53
CA PHE A 91 1.88 -0.29 13.10
C PHE A 91 1.82 -0.46 11.58
N THR A 92 0.95 -1.36 11.11
CA THR A 92 0.70 -1.54 9.68
C THR A 92 -0.40 -0.62 9.14
N ARG A 93 -1.04 0.16 10.03
CA ARG A 93 -2.14 1.08 9.69
C ARG A 93 -2.02 2.34 10.54
N ILE A 94 -2.30 3.49 9.93
CA ILE A 94 -2.33 4.78 10.63
C ILE A 94 -3.34 4.81 11.78
N TYR A 95 -4.54 4.27 11.57
CA TYR A 95 -5.55 4.15 12.62
C TYR A 95 -5.06 3.38 13.86
N GLY A 96 -4.23 2.36 13.66
CA GLY A 96 -3.64 1.60 14.78
C GLY A 96 -2.64 2.44 15.59
N LEU A 97 -1.90 3.33 14.93
CA LEU A 97 -1.03 4.31 15.58
C LEU A 97 -1.84 5.41 16.26
N GLU A 98 -2.92 5.90 15.65
CA GLU A 98 -3.78 6.94 16.23
C GLU A 98 -4.48 6.45 17.51
N MET A 99 -4.95 5.20 17.51
CA MET A 99 -5.56 4.57 18.68
C MET A 99 -4.51 4.07 19.70
N HIS A 100 -3.23 4.12 19.35
CA HIS A 100 -2.17 3.74 20.26
C HIS A 100 -1.85 4.86 21.22
N HIS A 101 -2.20 4.65 22.48
CA HIS A 101 -1.71 5.47 23.57
C HIS A 101 -0.33 4.97 23.98
N CYS A 102 0.68 5.82 23.75
CA CYS A 102 2.02 5.56 24.23
C CYS A 102 2.03 5.74 25.77
N PRO A 103 2.56 4.76 26.53
CA PRO A 103 2.88 4.98 27.94
C PRO A 103 4.03 5.99 28.11
#